data_AF-A0A7R9AJT0-F1
#
_entry.id   AF-A0A7R9AJT0-F1
#
_cell.length_a   1.000
_cell.length_b   1.000
_cell.length_c   1.000
_cell.angle_alpha   90.00
_cell.angle_beta   90.00
_cell.angle_gamma   90.00
#
_symmetry.space_group_name_H-M   'P 1'
#
loop_
_entity.id
_entity.type
_entity.pdbx_description
1 polymer ?
#
loop_
_entity_poly.entity_id
_entity_poly.type
_entity_poly.pdbx_seq_one_letter_code
_entity_poly.pdbx_strand_id
1 'polypeptide(L)'
;MKRIAIIAGEVSGDLLAARLMLALRERYPECQFEGIAGAEMQAAGCQSLFPLEKLAVMGLVEVLKHLPELLAIRKQLFERWRDDPPDLFIEFVGHPLADEVEFDASRESARAALGLQQDARILALLPGSRRGEVQRLAPDFLRAALQLQQKYPDIHWVTPAASPALRLELESIRRQLTPDLSL
;
A
#
# COMPACT_ATOMS: atom_id res chain seq x y z
N MET A 1 -29.81 -5.10 -19.86
CA MET A 1 -28.98 -5.49 -18.72
C MET A 1 -27.55 -5.00 -18.94
N LYS A 2 -26.96 -4.21 -18.02
CA LYS A 2 -25.59 -3.69 -18.19
C LYS A 2 -24.59 -4.70 -17.67
N ARG A 3 -23.62 -5.11 -18.49
CA ARG A 3 -22.57 -6.07 -18.13
C ARG A 3 -21.29 -5.34 -17.78
N ILE A 4 -20.80 -5.55 -16.56
CA ILE A 4 -19.60 -4.88 -16.05
C ILE A 4 -18.56 -5.95 -15.73
N ALA A 5 -17.45 -5.92 -16.44
CA ALA A 5 -16.27 -6.69 -16.09
C ALA A 5 -15.50 -5.97 -14.98
N ILE A 6 -15.21 -6.66 -13.88
CA ILE A 6 -14.57 -6.08 -12.70
C ILE A 6 -13.50 -7.02 -12.13
N ILE A 7 -12.29 -6.50 -11.89
CA ILE A 7 -11.15 -7.27 -11.37
C ILE A 7 -10.66 -6.62 -10.07
N ALA A 8 -10.49 -7.41 -9.02
CA ALA A 8 -9.65 -7.09 -7.87
C ALA A 8 -8.30 -7.79 -7.99
N GLY A 9 -7.21 -7.07 -7.71
CA GLY A 9 -5.85 -7.61 -7.67
C GLY A 9 -5.40 -8.11 -6.30
N GLU A 10 -6.03 -7.62 -5.24
CA GLU A 10 -5.75 -7.95 -3.83
C GLU A 10 -7.01 -7.77 -2.97
N VAL A 11 -6.93 -8.12 -1.68
CA VAL A 11 -8.06 -8.12 -0.74
C VAL A 11 -8.66 -6.71 -0.57
N SER A 12 -7.83 -5.66 -0.50
CA SER A 12 -8.33 -4.27 -0.44
C SER A 12 -9.06 -3.87 -1.72
N GLY A 13 -8.57 -4.36 -2.85
CA GLY A 13 -9.22 -4.18 -4.14
C GLY A 13 -10.63 -4.80 -4.14
N ASP A 14 -10.78 -5.99 -3.57
CA ASP A 14 -12.06 -6.70 -3.43
C ASP A 14 -13.07 -5.89 -2.59
N LEU A 15 -12.65 -5.38 -1.43
CA LEU A 15 -13.51 -4.55 -0.58
C LEU A 15 -13.98 -3.27 -1.28
N LEU A 16 -13.07 -2.57 -1.97
CA LEU A 16 -13.39 -1.33 -2.70
C LEU A 16 -14.33 -1.61 -3.88
N ALA A 17 -14.06 -2.69 -4.63
CA ALA A 17 -14.87 -3.13 -5.74
C ALA A 17 -16.29 -3.52 -5.30
N ALA A 18 -16.44 -4.24 -4.18
CA ALA A 18 -17.74 -4.61 -3.64
C ALA A 18 -18.60 -3.38 -3.30
N ARG A 19 -18.00 -2.35 -2.68
CA ARG A 19 -18.69 -1.09 -2.40
C ARG A 19 -19.13 -0.37 -3.68
N LEU A 20 -18.28 -0.36 -4.71
CA LEU A 20 -18.65 0.19 -6.02
C LEU A 20 -19.83 -0.58 -6.61
N MET A 21 -19.81 -1.91 -6.56
CA MET A 21 -20.88 -2.74 -7.11
C MET A 21 -22.24 -2.46 -6.44
N LEU A 22 -22.25 -2.33 -5.12
CA LEU A 22 -23.45 -1.99 -4.35
C LEU A 22 -23.99 -0.62 -4.77
N ALA A 23 -23.13 0.40 -4.82
CA ALA A 23 -23.52 1.75 -5.25
C ALA A 23 -24.01 1.78 -6.72
N LEU A 24 -23.41 1.00 -7.61
CA LEU A 24 -23.85 0.88 -9.00
C LEU A 24 -25.23 0.21 -9.10
N ARG A 25 -25.52 -0.78 -8.26
CA ARG A 25 -26.84 -1.43 -8.23
C ARG A 25 -27.95 -0.52 -7.77
N GLU A 26 -27.69 0.43 -6.88
CA GLU A 26 -28.68 1.44 -6.49
C GLU A 26 -29.20 2.24 -7.68
N ARG A 27 -28.32 2.52 -8.65
CA ARG A 27 -28.66 3.29 -9.85
C ARG A 27 -29.02 2.44 -11.07
N TYR A 28 -28.46 1.24 -11.15
CA TYR A 28 -28.67 0.28 -12.23
C TYR A 28 -28.98 -1.11 -11.64
N PRO A 29 -30.22 -1.36 -11.19
CA PRO A 29 -30.57 -2.59 -10.45
C PRO A 29 -30.34 -3.88 -11.24
N GLU A 30 -30.39 -3.80 -12.57
CA GLU A 30 -30.16 -4.92 -13.45
C GLU A 30 -28.69 -5.05 -13.90
N CYS A 31 -27.72 -4.35 -13.30
CA CYS A 31 -26.33 -4.56 -13.69
C CYS A 31 -25.82 -5.93 -13.23
N GLN A 32 -25.05 -6.58 -14.10
CA GLN A 32 -24.37 -7.85 -13.85
C GLN A 32 -22.87 -7.61 -13.75
N PHE A 33 -22.23 -8.31 -12.83
CA PHE A 33 -20.79 -8.22 -12.61
C PHE A 33 -20.13 -9.58 -12.84
N GLU A 34 -19.04 -9.58 -13.58
CA GLU A 34 -18.18 -10.75 -13.75
C GLU A 34 -16.70 -10.36 -13.74
N GLY A 35 -15.81 -11.27 -13.35
CA GLY A 35 -14.37 -11.04 -13.44
C GLY A 35 -13.59 -11.78 -12.35
N ILE A 36 -12.61 -11.14 -11.73
CA ILE A 36 -11.85 -11.76 -10.63
C ILE A 36 -12.25 -11.08 -9.33
N ALA A 37 -12.90 -11.88 -8.47
CA ALA A 37 -13.60 -11.40 -7.30
C ALA A 37 -13.17 -12.22 -6.07
N GLY A 38 -12.87 -11.53 -4.97
CA GLY A 38 -12.72 -12.13 -3.65
C GLY A 38 -14.07 -12.32 -2.96
N ALA A 39 -14.04 -12.50 -1.64
CA ALA A 39 -15.23 -12.82 -0.85
C ALA A 39 -16.26 -11.68 -0.87
N GLU A 40 -15.83 -10.43 -0.80
CA GLU A 40 -16.72 -9.27 -0.69
C GLU A 40 -17.42 -8.99 -2.01
N MET A 41 -16.71 -9.04 -3.14
CA MET A 41 -17.35 -8.89 -4.45
C MET A 41 -18.29 -10.05 -4.76
N GLN A 42 -17.94 -11.29 -4.38
CA GLN A 42 -18.84 -12.44 -4.53
C GLN A 42 -20.10 -12.30 -3.67
N ALA A 43 -19.98 -11.82 -2.42
CA ALA A 43 -21.12 -11.51 -1.55
C ALA A 43 -21.99 -10.38 -2.13
N ALA A 44 -21.38 -9.40 -2.77
CA ALA A 44 -22.08 -8.36 -3.54
C ALA A 44 -22.68 -8.89 -4.87
N GLY A 45 -22.51 -10.17 -5.20
CA GLY A 45 -23.13 -10.85 -6.34
C GLY A 45 -22.34 -10.75 -7.65
N CYS A 46 -21.01 -10.66 -7.58
CA CYS A 46 -20.12 -10.81 -8.74
C CYS A 46 -19.95 -12.29 -9.08
N GLN A 47 -20.06 -12.63 -10.36
CA GLN A 47 -19.63 -13.94 -10.85
C GLN A 47 -18.11 -13.97 -10.96
N SER A 48 -17.45 -14.70 -10.06
CA SER A 48 -15.99 -14.89 -10.13
C SER A 48 -15.63 -15.92 -11.19
N LEU A 49 -14.79 -15.54 -12.15
CA LEU A 49 -14.25 -16.38 -13.22
C LEU A 49 -12.95 -17.07 -12.79
N PHE A 50 -12.18 -16.44 -11.91
CA PHE A 50 -10.99 -16.99 -11.30
C PHE A 50 -10.91 -16.56 -9.83
N PRO A 51 -10.34 -17.40 -8.95
CA PRO A 51 -10.09 -17.03 -7.55
C PRO A 51 -9.07 -15.87 -7.44
N LEU A 52 -9.35 -14.93 -6.53
CA LEU A 52 -8.51 -13.74 -6.27
C LEU A 52 -7.09 -14.12 -5.84
N GLU A 53 -6.95 -15.22 -5.11
CA GLU A 53 -5.69 -15.72 -4.56
C GLU A 53 -4.65 -16.00 -5.64
N LYS A 54 -5.07 -16.21 -6.90
CA LYS A 54 -4.16 -16.36 -8.04
C LYS A 54 -3.48 -15.07 -8.46
N LEU A 55 -4.06 -13.91 -8.13
CA LEU A 55 -3.49 -12.59 -8.40
C LEU A 55 -2.74 -12.01 -7.21
N ALA A 56 -3.12 -12.38 -5.99
CA ALA A 56 -2.55 -11.88 -4.75
C ALA A 56 -1.17 -12.51 -4.45
N VAL A 57 -0.17 -12.17 -5.27
CA VAL A 57 1.21 -12.69 -5.16
C VAL A 57 2.13 -11.62 -4.57
N MET A 58 2.90 -11.94 -3.52
CA MET A 58 3.79 -10.98 -2.85
C MET A 58 5.26 -11.16 -3.24
N GLY A 59 5.92 -10.07 -3.64
CA GLY A 59 7.36 -10.04 -3.89
C GLY A 59 7.80 -10.59 -5.26
N LEU A 60 8.97 -10.13 -5.72
CA LEU A 60 9.44 -10.32 -7.10
C LEU A 60 9.69 -11.80 -7.48
N VAL A 61 10.20 -12.60 -6.55
CA VAL A 61 10.54 -14.01 -6.81
C VAL A 61 9.28 -14.87 -6.95
N GLU A 62 8.25 -14.57 -6.16
CA GLU A 62 6.99 -15.30 -6.20
C GLU A 62 6.21 -14.96 -7.47
N VAL A 63 6.20 -13.68 -7.88
CA VAL A 63 5.63 -13.24 -9.17
C VAL A 63 6.24 -14.01 -10.35
N LEU A 64 7.57 -14.22 -10.39
CA LEU A 64 8.21 -14.96 -11.47
C LEU A 64 7.77 -16.43 -11.55
N LYS A 65 7.47 -17.06 -10.41
CA LYS A 65 6.95 -18.44 -10.37
C LYS A 65 5.52 -18.54 -10.89
N HIS A 66 4.69 -17.54 -10.58
CA HIS A 66 3.28 -17.51 -10.98
C HIS A 66 3.03 -16.85 -12.35
N LEU A 67 4.05 -16.23 -12.96
CA LEU A 67 3.93 -15.52 -14.23
C LEU A 67 3.25 -16.32 -15.36
N PRO A 68 3.57 -17.61 -15.60
CA PRO A 68 2.88 -18.38 -16.65
C PRO A 68 1.38 -18.51 -16.40
N GLU A 69 0.97 -18.71 -15.14
CA GLU A 69 -0.43 -18.80 -14.75
C GLU A 69 -1.13 -17.44 -14.89
N LEU A 70 -0.51 -16.35 -14.44
CA LEU A 70 -1.02 -14.99 -14.60
C LEU A 70 -1.26 -14.63 -16.07
N LEU A 71 -0.33 -14.99 -16.95
CA LEU A 71 -0.46 -14.79 -18.39
C LEU A 71 -1.60 -15.65 -18.98
N ALA A 72 -1.79 -16.87 -18.50
CA ALA A 72 -2.88 -17.74 -18.93
C ALA A 72 -4.26 -17.21 -18.50
N ILE A 73 -4.38 -16.67 -17.28
CA ILE A 73 -5.60 -16.02 -16.80
C ILE A 73 -5.89 -14.79 -17.64
N ARG A 74 -4.89 -13.91 -17.84
CA ARG A 74 -5.02 -12.72 -18.68
C ARG A 74 -5.49 -13.07 -20.10
N LYS A 75 -4.93 -14.13 -20.69
CA LYS A 75 -5.33 -14.60 -22.02
C LYS A 75 -6.79 -15.06 -22.05
N GLN A 76 -7.22 -15.86 -21.08
CA GLN A 76 -8.60 -16.37 -21.01
C GLN A 76 -9.63 -15.25 -20.80
N LEU A 77 -9.34 -14.28 -19.93
CA LEU A 77 -10.19 -13.11 -19.73
C LEU A 77 -10.27 -12.26 -21.01
N PHE A 78 -9.13 -12.05 -21.67
CA PHE A 78 -9.09 -11.34 -22.94
C PHE A 78 -9.92 -12.05 -24.01
N GLU A 79 -9.79 -13.37 -24.16
CA GLU A 79 -10.57 -14.13 -25.13
C GLU A 79 -12.07 -14.06 -24.83
N ARG A 80 -12.47 -14.24 -23.57
CA ARG A 80 -13.89 -14.12 -23.14
C ARG A 80 -14.48 -12.76 -23.47
N TRP A 81 -13.82 -11.68 -23.06
CA TRP A 81 -14.35 -10.32 -23.23
C TRP A 81 -14.12 -9.74 -24.63
N ARG A 82 -13.25 -10.35 -25.44
CA ARG A 82 -13.19 -10.07 -26.87
C ARG A 82 -14.40 -10.68 -27.59
N ASP A 83 -14.73 -11.93 -27.26
CA ASP A 83 -15.78 -12.68 -27.94
C ASP A 83 -17.19 -12.25 -27.47
N ASP A 84 -17.33 -11.83 -26.21
CA ASP A 84 -18.56 -11.28 -25.64
C ASP A 84 -18.28 -10.04 -24.76
N PRO A 85 -18.13 -8.84 -25.37
CA PRO A 85 -17.67 -7.64 -24.69
C PRO A 85 -18.60 -7.13 -23.57
N PRO A 86 -18.05 -6.76 -22.40
CA PRO A 86 -18.79 -6.03 -21.38
C PRO A 86 -19.06 -4.58 -21.82
N ASP A 87 -20.09 -3.95 -21.24
CA ASP A 87 -20.35 -2.52 -21.43
C ASP A 87 -19.25 -1.65 -20.77
N LEU A 88 -18.62 -2.15 -19.71
CA LEU A 88 -17.62 -1.44 -18.91
C LEU A 88 -16.62 -2.43 -18.31
N PHE A 89 -15.33 -2.06 -18.30
CA PHE A 89 -14.27 -2.79 -17.61
C PHE A 89 -13.68 -1.91 -16.50
N ILE A 90 -13.51 -2.47 -15.29
CA ILE A 90 -12.99 -1.78 -14.11
C ILE A 90 -11.93 -2.66 -13.43
N GLU A 91 -10.78 -2.09 -13.10
CA GLU A 91 -9.71 -2.79 -12.37
C GLU A 91 -9.39 -2.06 -11.06
N PHE A 92 -9.36 -2.83 -9.98
CA PHE A 92 -8.94 -2.41 -8.66
C PHE A 92 -7.57 -3.03 -8.36
N VAL A 93 -6.52 -2.23 -8.52
CA VAL A 93 -5.13 -2.61 -8.19
C VAL A 93 -4.87 -2.68 -6.68
N GLY A 94 -5.87 -2.29 -5.88
CA GLY A 94 -5.87 -2.25 -4.42
C GLY A 94 -5.00 -1.12 -3.85
N HIS A 95 -4.90 -1.09 -2.52
CA HIS A 95 -4.05 -0.15 -1.80
C HIS A 95 -3.29 -0.88 -0.70
N PRO A 96 -1.95 -0.92 -0.74
CA PRO A 96 -1.14 -1.70 0.22
C PRO A 96 -1.22 -1.20 1.69
N LEU A 97 -2.01 -0.16 1.97
CA LEU A 97 -2.24 0.41 3.29
C LEU A 97 -3.70 0.27 3.74
N ALA A 98 -4.61 -0.21 2.90
CA ALA A 98 -6.03 -0.34 3.25
C ALA A 98 -6.33 -1.67 3.96
N ASP A 99 -5.53 -2.71 3.70
CA ASP A 99 -5.69 -4.05 4.28
C ASP A 99 -5.06 -4.20 5.67
N GLU A 100 -4.07 -3.37 6.03
CA GLU A 100 -3.24 -3.59 7.22
C GLU A 100 -3.66 -2.83 8.48
N VAL A 101 -4.72 -2.02 8.46
CA VAL A 101 -4.92 -1.06 9.55
C VAL A 101 -6.35 -1.01 10.07
N GLU A 102 -6.59 -1.78 11.14
CA GLU A 102 -7.26 -1.19 12.30
C GLU A 102 -6.39 -0.01 12.75
N PHE A 103 -6.59 1.17 12.14
CA PHE A 103 -5.90 2.40 12.52
C PHE A 103 -6.40 2.80 13.91
N ASP A 104 -5.84 2.17 14.95
CA ASP A 104 -5.75 2.82 16.24
C ASP A 104 -4.75 3.97 16.08
N ALA A 105 -5.24 5.10 15.59
CA ALA A 105 -4.48 6.34 15.44
C ALA A 105 -4.16 6.99 16.79
N SER A 106 -4.35 6.29 17.93
CA SER A 106 -3.93 6.75 19.24
C SER A 106 -2.43 6.98 19.26
N ARG A 107 -2.08 8.23 19.56
CA ARG A 107 -0.70 8.64 19.81
C ARG A 107 -0.12 7.88 21.00
N GLU A 108 -0.92 7.63 22.02
CA GLU A 108 -0.53 6.96 23.26
C GLU A 108 -0.17 5.49 22.99
N SER A 109 -1.04 4.78 22.26
CA SER A 109 -0.86 3.40 21.85
C SER A 109 0.40 3.22 20.99
N ALA A 110 0.55 4.05 19.95
CA ALA A 110 1.74 4.02 19.09
C ALA A 110 3.05 4.31 19.85
N ARG A 111 3.02 5.27 20.79
CA ARG A 111 4.18 5.58 21.64
C ARG A 111 4.53 4.42 22.56
N ALA A 112 3.54 3.78 23.18
CA ALA A 112 3.75 2.62 24.04
C ALA A 112 4.36 1.44 23.26
N ALA A 113 3.83 1.14 22.07
CA ALA A 113 4.33 0.06 21.21
C ALA A 113 5.79 0.28 20.77
N LEU A 114 6.21 1.53 20.60
CA LEU A 114 7.57 1.90 20.20
C LEU A 114 8.50 2.20 21.38
N GLY A 115 8.03 2.07 22.63
CA GLY A 115 8.82 2.40 23.83
C GLY A 115 9.17 3.88 23.97
N LEU A 116 8.35 4.76 23.39
CA LEU A 116 8.56 6.21 23.38
C LEU A 116 7.86 6.89 24.56
N GLN A 117 8.45 7.98 25.06
CA GLN A 117 7.88 8.76 26.16
C GLN A 117 6.58 9.46 25.77
N GLN A 118 5.59 9.41 26.66
CA GLN A 118 4.23 9.90 26.39
C GLN A 118 4.11 11.44 26.38
N ASP A 119 4.95 12.15 27.13
CA ASP A 119 4.92 13.61 27.20
C ASP A 119 6.01 14.29 26.37
N ALA A 120 6.89 13.52 25.73
CA ALA A 120 8.00 14.05 24.95
C ALA A 120 7.53 14.68 23.62
N ARG A 121 8.23 15.74 23.20
CA ARG A 121 8.15 16.27 21.84
C ARG A 121 8.94 15.37 20.92
N ILE A 122 8.25 14.60 20.08
CA ILE A 122 8.85 13.60 19.22
C ILE A 122 8.66 14.01 17.77
N LEU A 123 9.73 13.97 16.98
CA LEU A 123 9.69 14.24 15.54
C LEU A 123 10.32 13.08 14.78
N ALA A 124 9.61 12.58 13.76
CA ALA A 124 10.09 11.48 12.95
C ALA A 124 10.79 12.00 11.68
N LEU A 125 11.98 11.47 11.37
CA LEU A 125 12.74 11.80 10.16
C LEU A 125 12.74 10.58 9.23
N LEU A 126 11.99 10.70 8.12
CA LEU A 126 11.77 9.63 7.14
C LEU A 126 12.31 10.07 5.77
N PRO A 127 13.60 9.84 5.46
CA PRO A 127 14.23 10.34 4.24
C PRO A 127 13.91 9.49 2.99
N GLY A 128 13.10 8.44 3.13
CA GLY A 128 12.65 7.57 2.05
C GLY A 128 12.84 6.09 2.33
N SER A 129 12.24 5.26 1.49
CA SER A 129 12.33 3.80 1.55
C SER A 129 13.37 3.24 0.58
N ARG A 130 13.85 4.08 -0.35
CA ARG A 130 14.82 3.68 -1.39
C ARG A 130 16.15 4.38 -1.17
N ARG A 131 17.24 3.69 -1.52
CA ARG A 131 18.61 4.22 -1.44
C ARG A 131 18.77 5.59 -2.09
N GLY A 132 18.25 5.77 -3.31
CA GLY A 132 18.32 7.05 -4.02
C GLY A 132 17.52 8.18 -3.37
N GLU A 133 16.45 7.87 -2.64
CA GLU A 133 15.71 8.86 -1.84
C GLU A 133 16.54 9.27 -0.63
N VAL A 134 17.07 8.30 0.12
CA VAL A 134 17.89 8.54 1.30
C VAL A 134 19.11 9.40 0.95
N GLN A 135 19.85 9.06 -0.10
CA GLN A 135 21.03 9.82 -0.53
C GLN A 135 20.72 11.27 -0.90
N ARG A 136 19.54 11.52 -1.50
CA ARG A 136 19.15 12.86 -1.95
C ARG A 136 18.52 13.69 -0.85
N LEU A 137 17.68 13.10 -0.01
CA LEU A 137 16.82 13.81 0.94
C LEU A 137 17.41 13.86 2.35
N ALA A 138 18.16 12.83 2.79
CA ALA A 138 18.73 12.80 4.13
C ALA A 138 19.61 14.02 4.45
N PRO A 139 20.48 14.52 3.54
CA PRO A 139 21.28 15.71 3.83
C PRO A 139 20.46 16.92 4.25
N ASP A 140 19.36 17.20 3.55
CA ASP A 140 18.53 18.37 3.84
C ASP A 140 17.67 18.16 5.08
N PHE A 141 17.15 16.94 5.28
CA PHE A 141 16.39 16.59 6.48
C PHE A 141 17.25 16.69 7.74
N LEU A 142 18.50 16.22 7.68
CA LEU A 142 19.44 16.29 8.80
C LEU A 142 19.84 17.73 9.14
N ARG A 143 20.09 18.57 8.13
CA ARG A 143 20.36 20.00 8.35
C ARG A 143 19.17 20.71 9.01
N ALA A 144 17.96 20.42 8.53
CA ALA A 144 16.73 20.95 9.14
C ALA A 144 16.56 20.44 10.58
N ALA A 145 16.82 19.16 10.83
CA ALA A 145 16.77 18.58 12.16
C ALA A 145 17.78 19.21 13.12
N LEU A 146 19.01 19.48 12.67
CA LEU A 146 20.00 20.19 13.46
C LEU A 146 19.55 21.60 13.84
N GLN A 147 18.98 22.35 12.89
CA GLN A 147 18.44 23.70 13.16
C GLN A 147 17.27 23.65 14.16
N LEU A 148 16.39 22.65 14.03
CA LEU A 148 15.29 22.45 14.96
C LEU A 148 15.78 22.05 16.35
N GLN A 149 16.80 21.21 16.47
CA GLN A 149 17.38 20.80 17.75
C GLN A 149 17.98 22.00 18.50
N GLN A 150 18.63 22.93 17.80
CA GLN A 150 19.18 24.15 18.40
C GLN A 150 18.07 25.05 18.96
N LYS A 151 16.92 25.11 18.29
CA LYS A 151 15.77 25.93 18.71
C LYS A 151 14.93 25.26 19.80
N TYR A 152 14.83 23.94 19.74
CA TYR A 152 14.01 23.12 20.63
C TYR A 152 14.86 21.93 21.13
N PRO A 153 15.68 22.14 22.17
CA PRO A 153 16.59 21.11 22.68
C PRO A 153 15.88 19.87 23.26
N ASP A 154 14.58 19.99 23.52
CA ASP A 154 13.68 18.94 24.04
C ASP A 154 13.11 18.01 22.96
N ILE A 155 13.43 18.22 21.67
CA ILE A 155 13.01 17.30 20.61
C ILE A 155 13.75 15.96 20.75
N HIS A 156 12.97 14.89 20.72
CA HIS A 156 13.43 13.52 20.55
C HIS A 156 13.18 13.07 19.12
N TRP A 157 14.24 12.66 18.42
CA TRP A 157 14.13 12.17 17.05
C TRP A 157 13.85 10.68 17.00
N VAL A 158 13.09 10.26 15.98
CA VAL A 158 12.91 8.85 15.63
C VAL A 158 13.12 8.70 14.13
N THR A 159 13.97 7.77 13.73
CA THR A 159 14.31 7.58 12.31
C THR A 159 14.08 6.14 11.89
N PRO A 160 12.84 5.76 11.54
CA PRO A 160 12.58 4.44 11.00
C PRO A 160 13.28 4.31 9.64
N ALA A 161 13.92 3.18 9.42
CA ALA A 161 14.56 2.83 8.16
C ALA A 161 13.89 1.58 7.60
N ALA A 162 13.57 1.58 6.30
CA ALA A 162 12.90 0.45 5.66
C ALA A 162 13.77 -0.83 5.61
N SER A 163 15.08 -0.72 5.84
CA SER A 163 15.97 -1.87 5.98
C SER A 163 17.23 -1.53 6.81
N PRO A 164 17.94 -2.53 7.35
CA PRO A 164 19.21 -2.32 8.05
C PRO A 164 20.28 -1.63 7.18
N ALA A 165 20.31 -1.92 5.89
CA ALA A 165 21.27 -1.30 4.96
C ALA A 165 21.03 0.21 4.82
N LEU A 166 19.76 0.61 4.68
CA LEU A 166 19.38 2.03 4.62
C LEU A 166 19.64 2.75 5.95
N ARG A 167 19.49 2.05 7.08
CA ARG A 167 19.86 2.59 8.39
C ARG A 167 21.34 2.97 8.44
N LEU A 168 22.23 2.05 8.02
CA LEU A 168 23.66 2.32 7.99
C LEU A 168 24.03 3.47 7.05
N GLU A 169 23.34 3.58 5.91
CA GLU A 169 23.53 4.67 4.97
C GLU A 169 23.11 6.02 5.57
N LEU A 170 21.95 6.09 6.22
CA LEU A 170 21.48 7.27 6.93
C LEU A 170 22.44 7.66 8.07
N GLU A 171 22.89 6.70 8.87
CA GLU A 171 23.86 6.94 9.95
C GLU A 171 25.20 7.45 9.42
N SER A 172 25.65 6.95 8.27
CA SER A 172 26.87 7.44 7.59
C SER A 172 26.73 8.91 7.18
N ILE A 173 25.62 9.26 6.53
CA ILE A 173 25.32 10.65 6.12
C ILE A 173 25.22 11.56 7.35
N ARG A 174 24.54 11.12 8.42
CA ARG A 174 24.45 11.86 9.70
C ARG A 174 25.82 12.13 10.30
N ARG A 175 26.69 11.12 10.39
CA ARG A 175 28.04 11.29 10.97
C ARG A 175 28.89 12.29 10.19
N GLN A 176 28.69 12.39 8.87
CA GLN A 176 29.42 13.33 8.02
C GLN A 176 28.89 14.76 8.12
N LEU A 177 27.57 14.95 8.21
CA LEU A 177 26.94 16.27 8.11
C LEU A 177 26.55 16.89 9.46
N THR A 178 26.11 16.07 10.40
CA THR A 178 25.51 16.48 11.67
C THR A 178 25.92 15.51 12.80
N PRO A 179 27.22 15.40 13.14
CA PRO A 179 27.69 14.43 14.13
C PRO A 179 27.07 14.63 15.52
N ASP A 180 26.75 15.88 15.87
CA ASP A 180 26.19 16.28 17.16
C ASP A 180 24.67 16.02 17.28
N LEU A 181 23.99 15.70 16.17
CA LEU A 181 22.57 15.40 16.18
C LEU A 181 22.36 13.95 16.64
N SER A 182 21.74 13.74 17.79
CA SER A 182 21.34 12.40 18.25
C SER A 182 20.02 12.00 17.59
N LEU A 183 20.06 10.88 16.85
CA LEU A 183 18.92 10.22 16.21
C LEU A 183 18.63 8.87 16.87
#